data_AF-G7GLD2-F1
#
_entry.id   AF-G7GLD2-F1
#
_cell.length_a   1.000
_cell.length_b   1.000
_cell.length_c   1.000
_cell.angle_alpha   90.00
_cell.angle_beta   90.00
_cell.angle_gamma   90.00
#
_symmetry.space_group_name_H-M   'P 1'
#
loop_
_entity.id
_entity.type
_entity.pdbx_description
1 polymer ?
#
loop_
_entity_poly.entity_id
_entity_poly.type
_entity_poly.pdbx_seq_one_letter_code
_entity_poly.pdbx_strand_id
1 'polypeptide(L)'
;MATAGLPNLFLPTAPGGVAVIGNVLLNNEHNVEWISDAIAYTERTGKQRIEADEDAQDKWMTDVAGMAEKTLFQTADSWYLGANIPGKWRTFTFYIGSGYISRCTDVAANGYPGFTHP
;
A
#
# COMPACT_ATOMS: atom_id res chain seq x y z
N MET A 1 1.02 2.34 1.14
CA MET A 1 0.97 3.64 1.86
C MET A 1 2.18 4.52 1.58
N ALA A 2 3.34 3.97 1.23
CA ALA A 2 4.50 4.74 0.76
C ALA A 2 5.02 4.12 -0.55
N THR A 3 5.96 4.80 -1.22
CA THR A 3 6.64 4.33 -2.43
C THR A 3 8.12 4.63 -2.31
N ALA A 4 8.96 3.71 -2.78
CA ALA A 4 10.41 3.88 -2.81
C ALA A 4 10.79 5.11 -3.65
N GLY A 5 11.85 5.81 -3.25
CA GLY A 5 12.33 7.02 -3.92
C GLY A 5 11.60 8.31 -3.54
N LEU A 6 10.52 8.23 -2.73
CA LEU A 6 9.78 9.38 -2.21
C LEU A 6 9.75 9.34 -0.67
N PRO A 7 10.87 9.68 0.00
CA PRO A 7 10.93 9.68 1.46
C PRO A 7 9.93 10.65 2.09
N ASN A 8 9.39 10.29 3.25
CA ASN A 8 8.42 11.08 4.03
C ASN A 8 7.10 11.38 3.29
N LEU A 9 6.84 10.76 2.13
CA LEU A 9 5.58 10.85 1.42
C LEU A 9 4.69 9.66 1.76
N PHE A 10 3.48 9.95 2.25
CA PHE A 10 2.44 8.96 2.45
C PHE A 10 1.25 9.19 1.52
N LEU A 11 0.69 8.10 1.03
CA LEU A 11 -0.40 8.05 0.07
C LEU A 11 -1.54 7.19 0.66
N PRO A 12 -2.50 7.78 1.40
CA PRO A 12 -3.66 7.06 1.88
C PRO A 12 -4.57 6.68 0.71
N THR A 13 -5.24 5.53 0.79
CA THR A 13 -6.21 5.08 -0.24
C THR A 13 -5.58 4.97 -1.66
N ALA A 14 -4.28 4.71 -1.74
CA ALA A 14 -3.53 4.60 -2.99
C ALA A 14 -3.45 3.16 -3.52
N PRO A 15 -3.01 2.97 -4.78
CA PRO A 15 -2.59 1.66 -5.29
C PRO A 15 -1.65 0.93 -4.31
N GLY A 16 -1.79 -0.39 -4.26
CA GLY A 16 -1.16 -1.26 -3.28
C GLY A 16 -1.99 -1.46 -2.01
N GLY A 17 -2.94 -0.57 -1.69
CA GLY A 17 -3.90 -0.74 -0.59
C GLY A 17 -5.24 -1.35 -1.03
N VAL A 18 -6.15 -1.57 -0.08
CA VAL A 18 -7.53 -2.04 -0.37
C VAL A 18 -8.31 -0.99 -1.15
N ALA A 19 -8.17 0.28 -0.74
CA ALA A 19 -8.81 1.44 -1.36
C ALA A 19 -10.30 1.20 -1.69
N VAL A 20 -10.64 1.27 -2.98
CA VAL A 20 -11.97 1.18 -3.58
C VAL A 20 -12.56 -0.22 -3.65
N ILE A 21 -11.79 -1.25 -3.30
CA ILE A 21 -12.29 -2.63 -3.26
C ILE A 21 -13.12 -2.88 -1.98
N GLY A 22 -12.84 -2.13 -0.92
CA GLY A 22 -13.56 -2.21 0.35
C GLY A 22 -14.36 -0.95 0.66
N ASN A 23 -14.77 -0.81 1.93
CA ASN A 23 -15.36 0.44 2.42
C ASN A 23 -14.25 1.51 2.51
N VAL A 24 -14.28 2.46 1.58
CA VAL A 24 -13.27 3.51 1.45
C VAL A 24 -13.12 4.32 2.73
N LEU A 25 -14.20 4.63 3.45
CA LEU A 25 -14.13 5.42 4.69
C LEU A 25 -13.36 4.68 5.78
N LEU A 26 -13.74 3.44 6.06
CA LEU A 26 -13.06 2.61 7.08
C LEU A 26 -11.59 2.34 6.72
N ASN A 27 -11.33 2.08 5.44
CA ASN A 27 -9.96 1.88 4.96
C ASN A 27 -9.12 3.16 5.12
N ASN A 28 -9.72 4.32 4.87
CA ASN A 28 -9.03 5.59 4.94
C ASN A 28 -8.77 6.02 6.39
N GLU A 29 -9.72 5.79 7.31
CA GLU A 29 -9.50 5.97 8.76
C GLU A 29 -8.29 5.14 9.22
N HIS A 30 -8.27 3.85 8.89
CA HIS A 30 -7.14 2.99 9.21
C HIS A 30 -5.81 3.47 8.60
N ASN A 31 -5.81 3.92 7.34
CA ASN A 31 -4.59 4.44 6.70
C ASN A 31 -4.10 5.70 7.41
N VAL A 32 -5.00 6.62 7.78
CA VAL A 32 -4.64 7.86 8.49
C VAL A 32 -4.08 7.56 9.87
N GLU A 33 -4.67 6.63 10.61
CA GLU A 33 -4.16 6.17 11.91
C GLU A 33 -2.76 5.58 11.77
N TRP A 34 -2.56 4.63 10.85
CA TRP A 34 -1.26 4.01 10.63
C TRP A 34 -0.18 5.01 10.20
N ILE A 35 -0.52 5.96 9.32
CA ILE A 35 0.41 7.01 8.88
C ILE A 35 0.77 7.93 10.06
N SER A 36 -0.21 8.27 10.90
CA SER A 36 0.02 9.10 12.09
C SER A 36 0.96 8.39 13.07
N ASP A 37 0.78 7.08 13.27
CA ASP A 37 1.66 6.26 14.09
C ASP A 37 3.09 6.16 13.53
N ALA A 38 3.24 6.11 12.20
CA ALA A 38 4.54 6.09 11.53
C ALA A 38 5.30 7.40 11.72
N ILE A 39 4.59 8.53 11.58
CA ILE A 39 5.16 9.86 11.86
C ILE A 39 5.56 9.95 13.33
N ALA A 40 4.67 9.60 14.25
CA ALA A 40 4.96 9.63 15.68
C ALA A 40 6.11 8.69 16.07
N TYR A 41 6.26 7.55 15.39
CA TYR A 41 7.42 6.67 15.55
C TYR A 41 8.73 7.38 15.19
N THR A 42 8.80 8.04 14.04
CA THR A 42 10.00 8.77 13.63
C THR A 42 10.36 9.89 14.60
N GLU A 43 9.37 10.64 15.08
CA GLU A 43 9.55 11.70 16.09
C GLU A 43 10.10 11.13 17.41
N ARG A 44 9.47 10.08 17.96
CA ARG A 44 9.89 9.44 19.22
C ARG A 44 11.29 8.83 19.15
N THR A 45 11.72 8.39 17.98
CA THR A 45 13.02 7.74 17.75
C THR A 45 14.08 8.70 17.23
N GLY A 46 13.76 9.98 17.05
CA GLY A 46 14.68 11.01 16.56
C GLY A 46 15.07 10.83 15.08
N LYS A 47 14.27 10.09 14.31
CA LYS A 47 14.48 9.85 12.88
C LYS A 47 13.92 11.00 12.06
N GLN A 48 14.62 11.40 11.01
CA GLN A 48 14.21 12.50 10.12
C GLN A 48 13.66 12.01 8.78
N ARG A 49 13.84 10.72 8.48
CA ARG A 49 13.43 10.07 7.25
C ARG A 49 12.76 8.76 7.56
N ILE A 50 11.69 8.45 6.82
CA ILE A 50 11.12 7.13 6.67
C ILE A 50 10.80 6.92 5.19
N GLU A 51 11.25 5.80 4.64
CA GLU A 51 11.13 5.52 3.21
C GLU A 51 10.96 4.03 2.98
N ALA A 52 10.05 3.66 2.07
CA ALA A 52 9.85 2.26 1.70
C ALA A 52 11.09 1.71 0.98
N ASP A 53 11.51 0.51 1.38
CA ASP A 53 12.56 -0.22 0.67
C ASP A 53 12.04 -0.70 -0.68
N GLU A 54 12.88 -0.61 -1.72
CA GLU A 54 12.51 -1.02 -3.09
C GLU A 54 12.14 -2.51 -3.15
N ASP A 55 12.94 -3.38 -2.53
CA ASP A 55 12.65 -4.82 -2.45
C ASP A 55 11.32 -5.12 -1.72
N ALA A 56 11.01 -4.33 -0.68
CA ALA A 56 9.76 -4.50 0.07
C ALA A 56 8.55 -4.05 -0.77
N GLN A 57 8.69 -2.96 -1.53
CA GLN A 57 7.68 -2.50 -2.48
C GLN A 57 7.43 -3.54 -3.57
N ASP A 58 8.49 -4.06 -4.20
CA ASP A 58 8.38 -5.01 -5.31
C ASP A 58 7.75 -6.32 -4.86
N LYS A 59 8.16 -6.83 -3.69
CA LYS A 59 7.52 -7.98 -3.06
C LYS A 59 6.04 -7.72 -2.77
N TRP A 60 5.71 -6.56 -2.22
CA TRP A 60 4.32 -6.19 -1.93
C TRP A 60 3.47 -6.14 -3.20
N MET A 61 3.97 -5.52 -4.27
CA MET A 61 3.24 -5.41 -5.53
C MET A 61 3.12 -6.76 -6.26
N THR A 62 4.12 -7.63 -6.12
CA THR A 62 4.05 -9.02 -6.61
C THR A 62 2.95 -9.80 -5.90
N ASP A 63 2.86 -9.69 -4.57
CA ASP A 63 1.77 -10.33 -3.79
C ASP A 63 0.39 -9.81 -4.25
N VAL A 64 0.25 -8.49 -4.38
CA VAL A 64 -1.00 -7.84 -4.80
C VAL A 64 -1.44 -8.31 -6.19
N ALA A 65 -0.52 -8.32 -7.16
CA ALA A 65 -0.81 -8.80 -8.51
C ALA A 65 -1.20 -10.29 -8.51
N GLY A 66 -0.45 -11.13 -7.77
CA GLY A 66 -0.70 -12.57 -7.68
C GLY A 66 -2.02 -12.94 -6.98
N MET A 67 -2.57 -12.06 -6.13
CA MET A 67 -3.93 -12.23 -5.61
C MET A 67 -4.97 -12.05 -6.72
N ALA A 68 -4.82 -11.02 -7.56
CA ALA A 68 -5.76 -10.71 -8.62
C ALA A 68 -5.82 -11.79 -9.72
N GLU A 69 -4.69 -12.42 -10.04
CA GLU A 69 -4.59 -13.52 -11.02
C GLU A 69 -5.50 -14.72 -10.70
N LYS A 70 -5.87 -14.90 -9.44
CA LYS A 70 -6.71 -16.02 -8.97
C LYS A 70 -8.20 -15.68 -8.98
N THR A 71 -8.59 -14.57 -9.63
CA THR A 71 -9.95 -14.03 -9.60
C THR A 71 -10.44 -13.63 -10.98
N LEU A 72 -11.72 -13.28 -11.07
CA LEU A 72 -12.32 -12.76 -12.31
C LEU A 72 -12.04 -11.26 -12.55
N PHE A 73 -11.37 -10.56 -11.63
CA PHE A 73 -11.09 -9.13 -11.81
C PHE A 73 -10.29 -8.82 -13.09
N GLN A 74 -9.49 -9.78 -13.56
CA GLN A 74 -8.70 -9.62 -14.78
C GLN A 74 -9.48 -9.90 -16.08
N THR A 75 -10.68 -10.48 -16.02
CA THR A 75 -11.41 -10.93 -17.21
C THR A 75 -12.31 -9.86 -17.83
N ALA A 76 -12.45 -8.70 -17.18
CA ALA A 76 -13.32 -7.62 -17.62
C ALA A 76 -12.54 -6.32 -17.81
N ASP A 77 -12.92 -5.56 -18.84
CA ASP A 77 -12.41 -4.19 -19.03
C ASP A 77 -12.97 -3.29 -17.93
N SER A 78 -12.08 -2.86 -17.03
CA SER A 78 -12.42 -1.99 -15.92
C SER A 78 -11.38 -0.90 -15.73
N TRP A 79 -11.80 0.18 -15.10
CA TRP A 79 -10.90 1.26 -14.69
C TRP A 79 -9.89 0.80 -13.63
N TYR A 80 -10.19 -0.28 -12.87
CA TYR A 80 -9.24 -0.90 -11.94
C TYR A 80 -7.99 -1.41 -12.65
N LEU A 81 -8.15 -1.93 -13.87
CA LEU A 81 -7.05 -2.37 -14.72
C LEU A 81 -6.45 -1.22 -15.54
N GLY A 82 -7.01 -0.01 -15.48
CA GLY A 82 -6.63 1.09 -16.37
C GLY A 82 -7.14 0.94 -17.81
N ALA A 83 -8.05 -0.01 -18.09
CA ALA A 83 -8.62 -0.26 -19.42
C ALA A 83 -9.39 0.95 -19.99
N ASN A 84 -9.80 1.88 -19.13
CA ASN A 84 -10.49 3.11 -19.48
C ASN A 84 -9.59 4.17 -20.13
N ILE A 85 -8.26 4.02 -20.08
CA ILE A 85 -7.31 4.98 -20.66
C ILE A 85 -6.54 4.31 -21.82
N PRO A 86 -6.75 4.73 -23.08
CA PRO A 86 -6.00 4.21 -24.22
C PRO A 86 -4.48 4.33 -24.03
N GLY A 87 -3.75 3.24 -24.30
CA GLY A 87 -2.29 3.19 -24.15
C GLY A 87 -1.77 3.05 -22.72
N LYS A 88 -2.63 3.07 -21.70
CA LYS A 88 -2.22 2.82 -20.32
C LYS A 88 -1.94 1.35 -20.10
N TRP A 89 -0.86 1.05 -19.37
CA TRP A 89 -0.54 -0.32 -18.98
C TRP A 89 -1.68 -0.96 -18.19
N ARG A 90 -2.02 -2.21 -18.54
CA ARG A 90 -3.10 -2.96 -17.90
C ARG A 90 -2.58 -3.78 -16.75
N THR A 91 -2.87 -3.34 -15.53
CA THR A 91 -2.46 -4.05 -14.31
C THR A 91 -3.43 -3.83 -13.18
N PHE A 92 -3.68 -4.86 -12.37
CA PHE A 92 -4.52 -4.76 -11.20
C PHE A 92 -3.66 -4.36 -10.00
N THR A 93 -3.95 -3.21 -9.38
CA THR A 93 -3.07 -2.61 -8.37
C THR A 93 -3.68 -2.53 -6.97
N PHE A 94 -4.83 -3.15 -6.70
CA PHE A 94 -5.47 -3.07 -5.38
C PHE A 94 -5.32 -4.36 -4.59
N TYR A 95 -5.20 -4.24 -3.26
CA TYR A 95 -5.17 -5.39 -2.38
C TYR A 95 -6.59 -5.99 -2.25
N ILE A 96 -6.75 -7.26 -2.61
CA ILE A 96 -8.05 -7.97 -2.54
C ILE A 96 -8.09 -9.11 -1.54
N GLY A 97 -6.97 -9.38 -0.87
CA GLY A 97 -6.88 -10.44 0.14
C GLY A 97 -7.54 -10.06 1.46
N SER A 98 -7.59 -11.02 2.38
CA SER A 98 -7.79 -10.73 3.80
C SER A 98 -6.49 -10.27 4.45
N GLY A 99 -6.56 -9.67 5.64
CA GLY A 99 -5.37 -9.39 6.45
C GLY A 99 -4.56 -8.14 6.05
N TYR A 100 -5.10 -7.22 5.25
CA TYR A 100 -4.42 -5.94 4.99
C TYR A 100 -4.09 -5.20 6.29
N ILE A 101 -5.11 -5.02 7.14
CA ILE A 101 -4.98 -4.34 8.44
C ILE A 101 -3.95 -5.06 9.33
N SER A 102 -4.03 -6.40 9.43
CA SER A 102 -3.08 -7.15 10.27
C SER A 102 -1.65 -7.01 9.76
N ARG A 103 -1.40 -7.04 8.44
CA ARG A 103 -0.07 -6.79 7.87
C ARG A 103 0.44 -5.39 8.20
N CYS A 104 -0.42 -4.37 8.12
CA CYS A 104 -0.06 -3.00 8.51
C CYS A 104 0.26 -2.91 10.00
N THR A 105 -0.56 -3.51 10.86
CA THR A 105 -0.33 -3.58 12.31
C THR A 105 0.98 -4.29 12.64
N ASP A 106 1.27 -5.41 11.99
CA ASP A 106 2.52 -6.17 12.20
C ASP A 106 3.74 -5.33 11.81
N VAL A 107 3.67 -4.58 10.71
CA VAL A 107 4.74 -3.66 10.31
C VAL A 107 4.96 -2.58 11.39
N ALA A 108 3.90 -1.92 11.86
CA ALA A 108 4.03 -0.88 12.88
C ALA A 108 4.56 -1.44 14.22
N ALA A 109 4.07 -2.61 14.65
CA ALA A 109 4.45 -3.24 15.91
C ALA A 109 5.91 -3.70 15.94
N ASN A 110 6.50 -4.03 14.78
CA ASN A 110 7.87 -4.52 14.67
C ASN A 110 8.87 -3.44 14.24
N GLY A 111 8.51 -2.16 14.39
CA GLY A 111 9.41 -1.05 14.10
C GLY A 111 9.59 -0.77 12.61
N TYR A 112 8.51 -0.92 11.83
CA TYR A 112 8.45 -0.59 10.41
C TYR A 112 9.44 -1.37 9.50
N PRO A 113 9.48 -2.72 9.56
CA PRO A 113 10.26 -3.50 8.60
C PRO A 113 9.78 -3.24 7.17
N GLY A 114 10.72 -3.24 6.22
CA GLY A 114 10.47 -2.82 4.83
C GLY A 114 10.51 -1.30 4.64
N PHE A 115 10.95 -0.56 5.66
CA PHE A 115 11.30 0.84 5.57
C PHE A 115 12.72 1.09 6.05
N THR A 116 13.43 1.99 5.38
CA THR A 116 14.63 2.64 5.92
C THR A 116 14.23 3.90 6.69
N HIS A 117 14.87 4.10 7.84
CA HIS A 117 14.65 5.26 8.69
C HIS A 117 15.95 5.71 9.39
N PRO A 118 16.89 6.35 8.65
CA PRO A 118 18.17 6.79 9.19
C PRO A 118 18.03 7.86 10.28
#